data_AF-A0A0D2L630-F1
#
_entry.id   AF-A0A0D2L630-F1
#
_cell.length_a   1.000
_cell.length_b   1.000
_cell.length_c   1.000
_cell.angle_alpha   90.00
_cell.angle_beta   90.00
_cell.angle_gamma   90.00
#
_symmetry.space_group_name_H-M   'P 1'
#
loop_
_entity.id
_entity.type
_entity.pdbx_description
1 polymer ?
#
loop_
_entity_poly.entity_id
_entity_poly.type
_entity_poly.pdbx_seq_one_letter_code
_entity_poly.pdbx_strand_id
1 'polypeptide(L)'
;ISQDENLRTEYCKVVTTLASKTAAAKPTPFHFMLRALDNARLLARLYTQNIDSLESKVGFDLLDHSGKARCIALHGSLLDLRCDSCSEPSSLEGLFHLLKIGVLPICCNTQRTLPTLRERTRPCGTLYPDIVLYDEPVKDEEYITAAVNSDIRKCAKKTVLLIAGTSLTIPGVIQMIK
;
A
#
# COMPACT_ATOMS: atom_id res chain seq x y z
N ILE A 1 -18.83 -12.68 22.02
CA ILE A 1 -17.55 -13.15 21.47
C ILE A 1 -17.86 -13.71 20.09
N SER A 2 -18.19 -12.82 19.17
CA SER A 2 -19.36 -12.98 18.28
C SER A 2 -19.00 -12.63 16.84
N GLN A 3 -18.86 -13.61 15.95
CA GLN A 3 -18.62 -13.50 14.49
C GLN A 3 -17.48 -12.58 14.00
N ASP A 4 -17.46 -11.30 14.36
CA ASP A 4 -16.46 -10.29 13.98
C ASP A 4 -15.04 -10.65 14.44
N GLU A 5 -14.88 -11.24 15.63
CA GLU A 5 -13.57 -11.70 16.10
C GLU A 5 -13.05 -12.90 15.29
N ASN A 6 -13.96 -13.76 14.82
CA ASN A 6 -13.58 -14.89 13.98
C ASN A 6 -13.19 -14.42 12.58
N LEU A 7 -13.99 -13.52 11.98
CA LEU A 7 -13.69 -12.90 10.68
C LEU A 7 -12.35 -12.15 10.73
N ARG A 8 -12.08 -11.39 11.80
CA ARG A 8 -10.79 -10.71 12.01
C ARG A 8 -9.63 -11.70 12.08
N THR A 9 -9.82 -12.80 12.82
CA THR A 9 -8.80 -13.83 12.97
C THR A 9 -8.49 -14.50 11.63
N GLU A 10 -9.52 -14.84 10.85
CA GLU A 10 -9.38 -15.39 9.50
C GLU A 10 -8.68 -14.41 8.56
N TYR A 11 -9.08 -13.13 8.59
CA TYR A 11 -8.45 -12.08 7.82
C TYR A 11 -6.94 -11.96 8.11
N CYS A 12 -6.56 -11.91 9.39
CA CYS A 12 -5.14 -11.84 9.78
C CYS A 12 -4.35 -13.08 9.31
N LYS A 13 -4.96 -14.27 9.37
CA LYS A 13 -4.35 -15.52 8.85
C LYS A 13 -4.17 -15.48 7.34
N VAL A 14 -5.15 -14.97 6.60
CA VAL A 14 -5.06 -14.81 5.14
C VAL A 14 -3.94 -13.84 4.79
N VAL A 15 -3.91 -12.66 5.42
CA VAL A 15 -2.87 -11.64 5.18
C VAL A 15 -1.48 -12.17 5.48
N THR A 16 -1.28 -12.83 6.62
CA THR A 16 0.04 -13.40 6.99
C THR A 16 0.47 -14.54 6.07
N THR A 17 -0.47 -15.36 5.61
CA THR A 17 -0.21 -16.39 4.60
C THR A 17 0.22 -15.78 3.28
N LEU A 18 -0.48 -14.75 2.81
CA LEU A 18 -0.13 -14.04 1.58
C LEU A 18 1.22 -13.34 1.72
N ALA A 19 1.44 -12.58 2.79
CA ALA A 19 2.72 -11.93 3.07
C ALA A 19 3.88 -12.92 3.08
N SER A 20 3.71 -14.13 3.66
CA SER A 20 4.75 -15.18 3.63
C SER A 20 5.04 -15.68 2.22
N LYS A 21 3.99 -15.96 1.43
CA LYS A 21 4.14 -16.42 0.04
C LYS A 21 4.82 -15.36 -0.81
N THR A 22 4.40 -14.11 -0.64
CA THR A 22 4.96 -12.94 -1.29
C THR A 22 6.42 -12.73 -0.91
N ALA A 23 6.78 -12.85 0.37
CA ALA A 23 8.18 -12.74 0.82
C ALA A 23 9.08 -13.78 0.13
N ALA A 24 8.58 -15.00 -0.07
CA ALA A 24 9.30 -16.06 -0.79
C ALA A 24 9.28 -15.91 -2.33
N ALA A 25 8.29 -15.21 -2.89
CA ALA A 25 8.16 -15.02 -4.33
C ALA A 25 9.30 -14.16 -4.91
N LYS A 26 9.70 -14.47 -6.13
CA LYS A 26 10.74 -13.72 -6.86
C LYS A 26 10.09 -12.81 -7.90
N PRO A 27 10.66 -11.62 -8.15
CA PRO A 27 10.21 -10.76 -9.25
C PRO A 27 10.25 -11.49 -10.60
N THR A 28 9.28 -11.22 -11.45
CA THR A 28 9.21 -11.79 -12.81
C THR A 28 10.10 -11.00 -13.78
N PRO A 29 10.40 -11.55 -14.98
CA PRO A 29 11.11 -10.80 -16.03
C PRO A 29 10.48 -9.44 -16.35
N PHE A 30 9.15 -9.32 -16.24
CA PHE A 30 8.45 -8.06 -16.44
C PHE A 30 8.85 -6.99 -15.41
N HIS A 31 9.04 -7.36 -14.15
CA HIS A 31 9.51 -6.43 -13.10
C HIS A 31 10.92 -5.92 -13.42
N PHE A 32 11.82 -6.81 -13.86
CA PHE A 32 13.17 -6.41 -14.26
C PHE A 32 13.17 -5.52 -15.51
N MET A 33 12.28 -5.79 -16.47
CA MET A 33 12.08 -4.93 -17.65
C MET A 33 11.62 -3.53 -17.23
N LEU A 34 10.64 -3.42 -16.32
CA LEU A 34 10.19 -2.12 -15.78
C LEU A 34 11.35 -1.38 -15.10
N ARG A 35 12.17 -2.09 -14.30
CA ARG A 35 13.34 -1.47 -13.68
C ARG A 35 14.37 -0.99 -14.70
N ALA A 36 14.59 -1.73 -15.78
CA ALA A 36 15.47 -1.32 -16.86
C ALA A 36 14.97 -0.03 -17.54
N LEU A 37 13.66 0.11 -17.75
CA LEU A 37 13.05 1.34 -18.26
C LEU A 37 13.23 2.54 -17.31
N ASP A 38 13.11 2.31 -16.00
CA ASP A 38 13.35 3.35 -14.99
C ASP A 38 14.82 3.78 -14.94
N ASN A 39 15.75 2.82 -14.93
CA ASN A 39 17.18 3.11 -15.00
C ASN A 39 17.56 3.90 -16.26
N ALA A 40 16.90 3.62 -17.39
CA ALA A 40 17.06 4.36 -18.65
C ALA A 40 16.33 5.72 -18.67
N ARG A 41 15.62 6.09 -17.59
CA ARG A 41 14.79 7.30 -17.47
C ARG A 41 13.67 7.38 -18.51
N LEU A 42 13.19 6.22 -18.98
CA LEU A 42 12.07 6.09 -19.90
C LEU A 42 10.74 5.85 -19.19
N LEU A 43 10.78 5.38 -17.94
CA LEU A 43 9.59 5.16 -17.12
C LEU A 43 9.16 6.45 -16.41
N ALA A 44 7.99 6.98 -16.80
CA ALA A 44 7.42 8.14 -16.12
C ALA A 44 6.86 7.78 -14.73
N ARG A 45 6.03 6.75 -14.66
CA ARG A 45 5.45 6.21 -13.42
C ARG A 45 5.05 4.76 -13.62
N LEU A 46 5.08 3.99 -12.54
CA LEU A 46 4.48 2.67 -12.44
C LEU A 46 3.31 2.71 -11.48
N TYR A 47 2.10 2.43 -11.96
CA TYR A 47 0.94 2.21 -11.10
C TYR A 47 0.68 0.71 -11.02
N THR A 48 0.71 0.15 -9.81
CA THR A 48 0.47 -1.27 -9.58
C THR A 48 -0.82 -1.46 -8.77
N GLN A 49 -1.64 -2.41 -9.20
CA GLN A 49 -2.80 -2.88 -8.43
C GLN A 49 -2.41 -4.03 -7.48
N ASN A 50 -1.20 -4.57 -7.63
CA ASN A 50 -0.73 -5.70 -6.84
C ASN A 50 -0.36 -5.22 -5.44
N ILE A 51 -0.68 -6.06 -4.45
CA ILE A 51 -0.33 -5.84 -3.03
C ILE A 51 0.92 -6.63 -2.61
N ASP A 52 1.48 -7.43 -3.54
CA ASP A 52 2.62 -8.30 -3.27
C ASP A 52 3.98 -7.56 -3.20
N SER A 53 4.04 -6.29 -3.57
CA SER A 53 5.25 -5.50 -3.41
C SER A 53 6.49 -6.10 -4.10
N LEU A 54 6.33 -6.92 -5.15
CA LEU A 54 7.48 -7.48 -5.89
C LEU A 54 8.29 -6.40 -6.62
N GLU A 55 7.69 -5.25 -6.88
CA GLU A 55 8.33 -4.06 -7.42
C GLU A 55 9.42 -3.53 -6.47
N SER A 56 9.23 -3.59 -5.15
CA SER A 56 10.26 -3.15 -4.19
C SER A 56 11.50 -4.04 -4.22
N LYS A 57 11.33 -5.33 -4.49
CA LYS A 57 12.43 -6.29 -4.61
C LYS A 57 13.32 -6.05 -5.82
N VAL A 58 12.86 -5.25 -6.80
CA VAL A 58 13.70 -4.78 -7.92
C VAL A 58 14.10 -3.31 -7.79
N GLY A 59 13.89 -2.72 -6.60
CA GLY A 59 14.40 -1.40 -6.22
C GLY A 59 13.44 -0.23 -6.46
N PHE A 60 12.15 -0.49 -6.69
CA PHE A 60 11.16 0.59 -6.71
C PHE A 60 10.74 0.99 -5.29
N ASP A 61 10.73 2.29 -5.02
CA ASP A 61 10.08 2.83 -3.83
C ASP A 61 8.57 2.80 -4.04
N LEU A 62 7.85 2.09 -3.17
CA LEU A 62 6.41 1.80 -3.32
C LEU A 62 5.51 2.95 -2.89
N LEU A 63 5.97 3.78 -1.95
CA LEU A 63 5.29 4.99 -1.49
C LEU A 63 6.33 5.98 -0.95
N ASP A 64 6.18 7.23 -1.35
CA ASP A 64 6.91 8.37 -0.81
C ASP A 64 5.89 9.50 -0.72
N HIS A 65 5.51 9.87 0.50
CA HIS A 65 4.62 11.00 0.76
C HIS A 65 5.20 12.35 0.25
N SER A 66 6.43 12.37 -0.27
CA SER A 66 7.02 13.50 -0.99
C SER A 66 6.58 13.63 -2.47
N GLY A 67 5.79 12.69 -3.01
CA GLY A 67 5.28 12.74 -4.40
C GLY A 67 6.27 12.27 -5.46
N LYS A 68 7.42 11.72 -5.05
CA LYS A 68 8.51 11.31 -5.93
C LYS A 68 8.58 9.80 -6.17
N ALA A 69 7.78 8.99 -5.47
CA ALA A 69 7.81 7.54 -5.60
C ALA A 69 7.54 7.10 -7.04
N ARG A 70 8.51 6.40 -7.66
CA ARG A 70 8.36 5.96 -9.05
C ARG A 70 7.26 4.92 -9.21
N CYS A 71 7.02 4.10 -8.18
CA CYS A 71 5.93 3.15 -8.13
C CYS A 71 4.86 3.64 -7.16
N ILE A 72 3.59 3.49 -7.52
CA ILE A 72 2.44 3.80 -6.67
C ILE A 72 1.60 2.54 -6.57
N ALA A 73 1.50 2.01 -5.35
CA ALA A 73 0.63 0.88 -5.03
C ALA A 73 -0.80 1.36 -4.79
N LEU A 74 -1.70 1.11 -5.75
CA LEU A 74 -3.07 1.62 -5.75
C LEU A 74 -3.96 1.00 -4.67
N HIS A 75 -3.65 -0.23 -4.26
CA HIS A 75 -4.40 -0.97 -3.24
C HIS A 75 -3.57 -1.23 -1.98
N GLY A 76 -2.49 -0.47 -1.79
CA GLY A 76 -1.57 -0.61 -0.67
C GLY A 76 -0.63 -1.83 -0.79
N SER A 77 -0.14 -2.30 0.34
CA SER A 77 1.02 -3.20 0.45
C SER A 77 0.83 -4.25 1.55
N LEU A 78 1.27 -5.48 1.31
CA LEU A 78 1.35 -6.53 2.33
C LEU A 78 2.53 -6.35 3.31
N LEU A 79 3.41 -5.37 3.09
CA LEU A 79 4.58 -5.12 3.94
C LEU A 79 4.27 -4.21 5.13
N ASP A 80 3.15 -3.48 5.07
CA ASP A 80 2.84 -2.38 5.98
C ASP A 80 1.49 -2.60 6.68
N LEU A 81 1.39 -2.03 7.87
CA LEU A 81 0.19 -1.87 8.65
C LEU A 81 -0.12 -0.38 8.75
N ARG A 82 -1.39 -0.01 8.88
CA ARG A 82 -1.84 1.37 9.06
C ARG A 82 -2.73 1.48 10.27
N CYS A 83 -2.52 2.53 11.05
CA CYS A 83 -3.33 2.82 12.22
C CYS A 83 -4.67 3.44 11.79
N ASP A 84 -5.79 2.92 12.30
CA ASP A 84 -7.12 3.48 12.06
C ASP A 84 -7.32 4.89 12.65
N SER A 85 -6.53 5.26 13.65
CA SER A 85 -6.73 6.49 14.43
C SER A 85 -5.75 7.61 14.05
N CYS A 86 -4.52 7.29 13.66
CA CYS A 86 -3.51 8.28 13.25
C CYS A 86 -3.08 8.18 11.79
N SER A 87 -3.54 7.16 11.05
CA SER A 87 -3.23 6.90 9.65
C SER A 87 -1.74 6.70 9.31
N GLU A 88 -0.88 6.66 10.32
CA GLU A 88 0.56 6.42 10.15
C GLU A 88 0.83 4.95 9.78
N PRO A 89 1.71 4.70 8.80
CA PRO A 89 2.15 3.35 8.46
C PRO A 89 3.15 2.80 9.49
N SER A 90 3.19 1.48 9.62
CA SER A 90 4.10 0.73 10.47
C SER A 90 4.48 -0.59 9.77
N SER A 91 5.75 -1.00 9.86
CA SER A 91 6.19 -2.23 9.20
C SER A 91 5.53 -3.48 9.80
N LEU A 92 5.07 -4.39 8.93
CA LEU A 92 4.55 -5.69 9.34
C LEU A 92 5.64 -6.60 9.93
N GLU A 93 6.92 -6.43 9.55
CA GLU A 93 8.00 -7.38 9.87
C GLU A 93 8.10 -7.68 11.38
N GLY A 94 8.09 -6.64 12.21
CA GLY A 94 8.17 -6.78 13.67
C GLY A 94 6.87 -7.27 14.34
N LEU A 95 5.74 -7.14 13.64
CA LEU A 95 4.39 -7.41 14.17
C LEU A 95 3.74 -8.66 13.57
N PHE A 96 4.44 -9.32 12.63
CA PHE A 96 3.95 -10.46 11.87
C PHE A 96 3.43 -11.60 12.75
N HIS A 97 4.13 -11.88 13.86
CA HIS A 97 3.76 -12.94 14.80
C HIS A 97 2.39 -12.71 15.46
N LEU A 98 2.01 -11.45 15.72
CA LEU A 98 0.72 -11.10 16.31
C LEU A 98 -0.41 -11.39 15.32
N LEU A 99 -0.27 -10.94 14.07
CA LEU A 99 -1.29 -11.22 13.05
C LEU A 99 -1.41 -12.72 12.79
N LYS A 100 -0.30 -13.48 12.87
CA LYS A 100 -0.32 -14.94 12.65
C LYS A 100 -1.19 -15.68 13.67
N ILE A 101 -1.26 -15.18 14.90
CA ILE A 101 -2.14 -15.71 15.95
C ILE A 101 -3.53 -15.05 15.97
N GLY A 102 -3.83 -14.17 15.00
CA GLY A 102 -5.12 -13.49 14.89
C GLY A 102 -5.25 -12.19 15.69
N VAL A 103 -4.14 -11.68 16.23
CA VAL A 103 -4.14 -10.48 17.08
C VAL A 103 -3.71 -9.26 16.26
N LEU A 104 -4.54 -8.22 16.26
CA LEU A 104 -4.17 -6.93 15.68
C LEU A 104 -3.34 -6.11 16.69
N PRO A 105 -2.19 -5.56 16.29
CA PRO A 105 -1.35 -4.76 17.18
C PRO A 105 -1.99 -3.41 17.51
N ILE A 106 -1.65 -2.87 18.68
CA ILE A 106 -2.01 -1.51 19.07
C ILE A 106 -0.93 -0.55 18.56
N CYS A 107 -1.35 0.58 18.02
CA CYS A 107 -0.44 1.62 17.57
C CYS A 107 0.31 2.22 18.77
N CYS A 108 1.63 2.11 18.77
CA CYS A 108 2.50 2.65 19.82
C CYS A 108 2.77 4.16 19.67
N ASN A 109 2.21 4.81 18.63
CA ASN A 109 2.47 6.22 18.36
C ASN A 109 1.68 7.13 19.33
N THR A 110 2.10 7.10 20.59
CA THR A 110 1.67 7.99 21.68
C THR A 110 2.40 9.34 21.63
N GLN A 111 3.30 9.55 20.67
CA GLN A 111 4.20 10.71 20.62
C GLN A 111 3.59 12.01 20.09
N ARG A 112 2.28 12.11 19.84
CA ARG A 112 1.69 13.38 19.38
C ARG A 112 1.33 14.40 20.44
N THR A 113 1.43 14.11 21.74
CA THR A 113 1.58 15.17 22.76
C THR A 113 2.14 14.60 24.07
N LEU A 114 3.24 15.17 24.57
CA LEU A 114 3.48 15.23 26.02
C LEU A 114 2.19 15.79 26.64
N PRO A 115 1.60 15.15 27.65
CA PRO A 115 0.38 15.64 28.24
C PRO A 115 0.69 17.00 28.90
N THR A 116 0.38 18.09 28.19
CA THR A 116 0.05 19.32 28.89
C THR A 116 -1.19 18.98 29.72
N LEU A 117 -1.25 19.48 30.96
CA LEU A 117 -2.16 19.10 32.06
C LEU A 117 -3.68 19.12 31.76
N ARG A 118 -4.11 19.28 30.50
CA ARG A 118 -5.51 19.42 30.08
C ARG A 118 -5.92 18.63 28.82
N GLU A 119 -5.01 17.96 28.11
CA GLU A 119 -5.41 17.17 26.94
C GLU A 119 -5.75 15.73 27.32
N ARG A 120 -7.00 15.33 27.03
CA ARG A 120 -7.45 13.94 27.17
C ARG A 120 -6.56 13.04 26.33
N THR A 121 -5.96 12.03 26.95
CA THR A 121 -5.21 10.97 26.28
C THR A 121 -6.09 10.37 25.19
N ARG A 122 -5.73 10.58 23.91
CA ARG A 122 -6.45 9.91 22.82
C ARG A 122 -6.18 8.40 22.94
N PRO A 123 -7.22 7.55 22.87
CA PRO A 123 -7.00 6.10 22.86
C PRO A 123 -6.10 5.73 21.69
N CYS A 124 -5.16 4.82 21.92
CA CYS A 124 -4.27 4.30 20.88
C CYS A 124 -5.11 3.54 19.85
N GLY A 125 -4.89 3.80 18.56
CA GLY A 125 -5.57 3.11 17.48
C GLY A 125 -5.10 1.68 17.27
N THR A 126 -5.80 0.94 16.43
CA THR A 126 -5.45 -0.43 16.05
C THR A 126 -4.74 -0.42 14.69
N LEU A 127 -3.68 -1.22 14.56
CA LEU A 127 -2.93 -1.38 13.32
C LEU A 127 -3.58 -2.49 12.47
N TYR A 128 -4.04 -2.12 11.28
CA TYR A 128 -4.61 -3.03 10.29
C TYR A 128 -3.66 -3.17 9.09
N PRO A 129 -3.65 -4.31 8.40
CA PRO A 129 -2.93 -4.46 7.13
C PRO A 129 -3.20 -3.31 6.17
N ASP A 130 -2.14 -2.74 5.59
CA ASP A 130 -2.26 -1.58 4.71
C ASP A 130 -2.66 -1.96 3.28
N ILE A 131 -3.73 -2.74 3.16
CA ILE A 131 -4.36 -3.08 1.88
C ILE A 131 -5.74 -2.45 1.79
N VAL A 132 -6.24 -2.24 0.58
CA VAL A 132 -7.61 -1.78 0.31
C VAL A 132 -8.46 -3.01 0.01
N LEU A 133 -9.52 -3.23 0.79
CA LEU A 133 -10.49 -4.30 0.54
C LEU A 133 -11.61 -3.84 -0.40
N TYR A 134 -12.41 -4.79 -0.87
CA TYR A 134 -13.62 -4.44 -1.60
C TYR A 134 -14.55 -3.59 -0.73
N ASP A 135 -15.19 -2.62 -1.36
CA ASP A 135 -16.09 -1.64 -0.72
C ASP A 135 -15.41 -0.70 0.30
N GLU A 136 -14.09 -0.80 0.47
CA GLU A 136 -13.32 0.20 1.21
C GLU A 136 -12.90 1.37 0.30
N PRO A 137 -12.86 2.60 0.83
CA PRO A 137 -12.31 3.73 0.10
C PRO A 137 -10.82 3.50 -0.19
N VAL A 138 -10.37 3.98 -1.35
CA VAL A 138 -8.94 3.94 -1.71
C VAL A 138 -8.17 4.80 -0.72
N LYS A 139 -7.17 4.18 -0.07
CA LYS A 139 -6.26 4.91 0.82
C LYS A 139 -5.42 5.88 0.02
N ASP A 140 -5.15 7.05 0.60
CA ASP A 140 -4.34 8.09 -0.04
C ASP A 140 -4.88 8.54 -1.42
N GLU A 141 -6.21 8.47 -1.64
CA GLU A 141 -6.87 8.79 -2.91
C GLU A 141 -6.50 10.18 -3.45
N GLU A 142 -6.44 11.20 -2.57
CA GLU A 142 -6.06 12.56 -2.94
C GLU A 142 -4.63 12.60 -3.50
N TYR A 143 -3.71 11.88 -2.86
CA TYR A 143 -2.32 11.77 -3.32
C TYR A 143 -2.24 11.04 -4.66
N ILE A 144 -2.92 9.91 -4.80
CA ILE A 144 -2.94 9.12 -6.05
C ILE A 144 -3.50 9.98 -7.19
N THR A 145 -4.62 10.66 -6.96
CA THR A 145 -5.26 11.56 -7.93
C THR A 145 -4.35 12.72 -8.31
N ALA A 146 -3.67 13.35 -7.34
CA ALA A 146 -2.71 14.40 -7.60
C ALA A 146 -1.52 13.90 -8.42
N ALA A 147 -1.00 12.70 -8.13
CA ALA A 147 0.08 12.08 -8.87
C ALA A 147 -0.31 11.77 -10.32
N VAL A 148 -1.47 11.14 -10.54
CA VAL A 148 -2.03 10.86 -11.88
C VAL A 148 -2.16 12.14 -12.69
N ASN A 149 -2.80 13.16 -12.13
CA ASN A 149 -2.98 14.44 -12.81
C ASN A 149 -1.64 15.14 -13.11
N SER A 150 -0.66 15.05 -12.21
CA SER A 150 0.69 15.57 -12.40
C SER A 150 1.41 14.86 -13.55
N ASP A 151 1.29 13.54 -13.62
CA ASP A 151 1.92 12.73 -14.64
C ASP A 151 1.27 12.96 -16.01
N ILE A 152 -0.06 13.00 -16.09
CA ILE A 152 -0.79 13.36 -17.33
C ILE A 152 -0.33 14.71 -17.88
N ARG A 153 -0.15 15.73 -17.02
CA ARG A 153 0.34 17.05 -17.46
C ARG A 153 1.79 17.03 -17.93
N LYS A 154 2.63 16.17 -17.35
CA LYS A 154 4.06 16.05 -17.70
C LYS A 154 4.27 15.18 -18.94
N CYS A 155 3.34 14.29 -19.25
CA CYS A 155 3.36 13.46 -20.44
C CYS A 155 3.39 14.35 -21.69
N ALA A 156 4.54 14.41 -22.36
CA ALA A 156 4.68 15.08 -23.65
C ALA A 156 3.90 14.31 -24.74
N LYS A 157 3.70 14.93 -25.91
CA LYS A 157 2.99 14.36 -27.09
C LYS A 157 3.44 12.96 -27.55
N LYS A 158 4.55 12.42 -27.04
CA LYS A 158 5.09 11.07 -27.36
C LYS A 158 5.18 10.14 -26.15
N THR A 159 4.22 10.24 -25.22
CA THR A 159 4.17 9.33 -24.06
C THR A 159 3.31 8.12 -24.38
N VAL A 160 3.71 6.93 -23.93
CA VAL A 160 2.98 5.67 -24.12
C VAL A 160 2.46 5.21 -22.75
N LEU A 161 1.18 4.85 -22.70
CA LEU A 161 0.58 4.14 -21.58
C LEU A 161 0.63 2.63 -21.87
N LEU A 162 1.37 1.88 -21.04
CA LEU A 162 1.40 0.42 -21.10
C LEU A 162 0.49 -0.16 -20.02
N ILE A 163 -0.49 -0.95 -20.44
CA ILE A 163 -1.38 -1.70 -19.55
C ILE A 163 -1.04 -3.18 -19.72
N ALA A 164 -0.68 -3.85 -18.63
CA ALA A 164 -0.23 -5.23 -18.66
C ALA A 164 -0.73 -6.00 -17.43
N GLY A 165 -1.13 -7.26 -17.64
CA GLY A 165 -1.44 -8.18 -16.54
C GLY A 165 -2.66 -7.82 -15.69
N THR A 166 -3.61 -7.04 -16.21
CA THR A 166 -4.84 -6.64 -15.51
C THR A 166 -6.06 -6.77 -16.41
N SER A 167 -7.19 -7.20 -15.85
CA SER A 167 -8.51 -7.20 -16.51
C SER A 167 -9.17 -5.81 -16.52
N LEU A 168 -8.66 -4.86 -15.74
CA LEU A 168 -9.20 -3.50 -15.56
C LEU A 168 -10.70 -3.51 -15.20
N THR A 169 -11.05 -4.26 -14.17
CA THR A 169 -12.44 -4.33 -13.68
C THR A 169 -12.72 -3.40 -12.50
N ILE A 170 -11.68 -2.87 -11.84
CA ILE A 170 -11.82 -1.98 -10.69
C ILE A 170 -12.16 -0.56 -11.15
N PRO A 171 -13.33 0.01 -10.77
CA PRO A 171 -13.79 1.30 -11.28
C PRO A 171 -12.80 2.45 -11.11
N GLY A 172 -12.14 2.56 -9.95
CA GLY A 172 -11.14 3.61 -9.69
C GLY A 172 -9.96 3.56 -10.67
N VAL A 173 -9.49 2.36 -11.01
CA VAL A 173 -8.39 2.17 -11.96
C VAL A 173 -8.83 2.46 -13.40
N ILE A 174 -10.07 2.12 -13.76
CA ILE A 174 -10.65 2.45 -15.07
C ILE A 174 -10.75 3.97 -15.27
N GLN A 175 -11.07 4.71 -14.21
CA GLN A 175 -11.16 6.17 -14.31
C GLN A 175 -9.78 6.82 -14.53
N MET A 176 -8.70 6.23 -14.03
CA MET A 176 -7.34 6.77 -14.23
C MET A 176 -6.86 6.72 -15.68
N ILE A 177 -7.43 5.86 -16.51
CA ILE A 177 -7.00 5.64 -17.91
C ILE A 177 -7.88 6.36 -18.95
N LYS A 178 -8.95 7.03 -18.50
CA LYS A 178 -9.89 7.77 -19.37
C LYS A 178 -9.55 9.25 -19.40
#